data_AF-A0AAJ6JJW0-F1
#
_entry.id   AF-A0AAJ6JJW0-F1
#
_cell.length_a   1.000
_cell.length_b   1.000
_cell.length_c   1.000
_cell.angle_alpha   90.00
_cell.angle_beta   90.00
_cell.angle_gamma   90.00
#
_symmetry.space_group_name_H-M   'P 1'
#
loop_
_entity.id
_entity.type
_entity.pdbx_description
1 polymer ?
#
loop_
_entity_poly.entity_id
_entity_poly.type
_entity_poly.pdbx_seq_one_letter_code
_entity_poly.pdbx_strand_id
1 'polypeptide(L)' 'MIQTVRNILLGFQIWPFAITAFIAITGAFVALIGVFLGSHDVMEFGKSAAGFGAMGFFGWLLFMIALRSA' A
#
# COMPACT_ATOMS: atom_id res chain seq x y z
N MET A 1 9.22 -27.57 -11.41
CA MET A 1 8.35 -27.44 -10.23
C MET A 1 8.92 -26.51 -9.16
N ILE A 2 10.14 -26.71 -8.64
CA ILE A 2 10.71 -25.87 -7.56
C ILE A 2 10.80 -24.37 -7.92
N GLN A 3 11.19 -24.03 -9.16
CA GLN A 3 11.23 -22.65 -9.65
C GLN A 3 9.82 -22.00 -9.69
N THR A 4 8.80 -22.75 -10.10
CA THR A 4 7.41 -22.27 -10.18
C THR A 4 6.85 -21.93 -8.80
N VAL A 5 7.07 -22.80 -7.81
CA VAL A 5 6.64 -22.57 -6.42
C VAL A 5 7.34 -21.36 -5.82
N ARG A 6 8.65 -21.20 -6.07
CA ARG A 6 9.42 -20.03 -5.62
C ARG A 6 8.89 -18.72 -6.21
N ASN A 7 8.56 -18.70 -7.50
CA ASN A 7 8.01 -17.50 -8.14
C ASN A 7 6.63 -17.13 -7.60
N ILE A 8 5.78 -18.11 -7.30
CA ILE A 8 4.47 -17.87 -6.68
C ILE A 8 4.64 -17.28 -5.28
N LEU A 9 5.57 -17.80 -4.48
CA LEU A 9 5.87 -17.27 -3.14
C LEU A 9 6.41 -15.83 -3.20
N LEU A 10 7.32 -15.53 -4.14
CA LEU A 10 7.82 -14.17 -4.36
C LEU A 10 6.70 -13.22 -4.83
N GLY A 11 5.79 -13.70 -5.68
CA GLY A 11 4.59 -12.96 -6.06
C GLY A 11 3.73 -12.63 -4.84
N PHE A 12 3.40 -13.62 -4.03
CA PHE A 12 2.60 -13.43 -2.82
C PHE A 12 3.24 -12.46 -1.81
N GLN A 13 4.57 -12.39 -1.83
CA GLN A 13 5.35 -11.48 -1.01
C GLN A 13 5.32 -10.04 -1.55
N ILE A 14 5.43 -9.84 -2.87
CA ILE A 14 5.53 -8.50 -3.48
C ILE A 14 4.16 -7.87 -3.74
N TRP A 15 3.12 -8.67 -4.03
CA TRP A 15 1.81 -8.17 -4.42
C TRP A 15 1.12 -7.31 -3.35
N PRO A 16 1.07 -7.70 -2.05
CA PRO A 16 0.50 -6.86 -1.01
C PRO A 16 1.22 -5.52 -0.90
N PHE A 17 2.54 -5.52 -1.13
CA PHE A 17 3.36 -4.31 -1.12
C PHE A 17 3.00 -3.35 -2.25
N ALA A 18 2.83 -3.87 -3.46
CA ALA A 18 2.43 -3.09 -4.62
C ALA A 18 1.01 -2.51 -4.46
N ILE A 19 0.07 -3.31 -3.95
CA ILE A 19 -1.32 -2.89 -3.74
C ILE A 19 -1.39 -1.77 -2.70
N THR A 20 -0.72 -1.93 -1.56
CA THR A 20 -0.73 -0.92 -0.49
C THR A 20 -0.05 0.37 -0.90
N ALA A 21 1.07 0.29 -1.64
CA ALA A 21 1.71 1.45 -2.24
C ALA A 21 0.80 2.16 -3.25
N PHE A 22 0.12 1.40 -4.10
CA PHE A 22 -0.81 1.95 -5.09
C PHE A 22 -1.99 2.69 -4.42
N ILE A 23 -2.57 2.12 -3.36
CA ILE A 23 -3.61 2.76 -2.58
C ILE A 23 -3.07 4.04 -1.91
N ALA A 24 -1.86 4.00 -1.36
CA ALA A 24 -1.24 5.16 -0.73
C ALA A 24 -1.12 6.34 -1.69
N ILE A 25 -0.57 6.07 -2.88
CA ILE A 25 -0.34 7.07 -3.94
C ILE A 25 -1.69 7.57 -4.49
N THR A 26 -2.61 6.66 -4.82
CA THR A 26 -3.93 7.04 -5.34
C THR A 26 -4.71 7.87 -4.34
N GLY A 27 -4.69 7.49 -3.06
CA GLY A 27 -5.29 8.28 -1.98
C GLY A 27 -4.70 9.68 -1.88
N ALA A 28 -3.38 9.82 -2.01
CA ALA A 28 -2.73 11.13 -2.00
C ALA A 28 -3.18 12.01 -3.18
N PHE A 29 -3.33 11.44 -4.37
CA PHE A 29 -3.89 12.16 -5.52
C PHE A 29 -5.35 12.56 -5.29
N VAL A 30 -6.18 11.68 -4.73
CA VAL A 30 -7.56 12.01 -4.38
C VAL A 30 -7.61 13.15 -3.35
N ALA A 31 -6.71 13.15 -2.37
CA ALA A 31 -6.62 14.22 -1.39
C ALA A 31 -6.27 15.57 -2.05
N LEU A 32 -5.27 15.57 -2.94
CA LEU A 32 -4.88 16.76 -3.70
C LEU A 32 -6.03 17.28 -4.57
N ILE A 33 -6.76 16.39 -5.25
CA ILE A 33 -7.95 16.76 -6.03
C ILE A 33 -9.01 17.38 -5.12
N GLY A 34 -9.27 16.79 -3.95
CA GLY A 34 -10.20 17.33 -2.96
C GLY A 34 -9.83 18.76 -2.54
N VAL A 35 -8.53 19.03 -2.33
CA VAL A 35 -8.03 20.39 -2.05
C VAL A 35 -8.30 21.35 -3.22
N PHE A 36 -7.98 20.95 -4.46
CA PHE A 36 -8.22 21.80 -5.64
C PHE A 36 -9.71 22.08 -5.90
N LEU A 37 -10.59 21.14 -5.55
CA LEU A 37 -12.03 21.29 -5.68
C LEU A 37 -12.68 21.99 -4.48
N GLY A 38 -11.92 22.30 -3.42
CA GLY A 38 -12.46 22.86 -2.18
C GLY A 38 -13.40 21.92 -1.42
N SER A 39 -13.37 20.61 -1.72
CA SER A 39 -14.23 19.61 -1.08
C SER A 39 -13.48 18.95 0.08
N HIS A 40 -13.88 19.31 1.30
CA HIS A 40 -13.28 18.79 2.54
C HIS A 40 -13.46 17.27 2.68
N ASP A 41 -14.63 16.74 2.28
CA ASP A 41 -14.92 15.31 2.37
C ASP A 41 -14.02 14.47 1.46
N VAL A 42 -13.82 14.93 0.22
CA VAL A 42 -12.93 14.25 -0.75
C VAL A 42 -11.48 14.32 -0.28
N MET A 43 -11.07 15.45 0.30
CA MET A 43 -9.73 15.62 0.87
C MET A 43 -9.48 14.63 2.02
N GLU A 44 -10.39 14.56 3.00
CA GLU A 44 -10.24 13.67 4.17
C GLU A 44 -10.34 12.19 3.77
N PHE A 45 -11.19 11.86 2.78
CA PHE A 45 -11.22 10.53 2.21
C PHE A 45 -9.88 10.16 1.55
N GLY A 46 -9.31 11.05 0.74
CA GLY A 46 -8.01 10.83 0.12
C GLY A 46 -6.88 10.66 1.14
N LYS A 47 -6.85 11.51 2.17
CA LYS A 47 -5.87 11.42 3.27
C LYS A 47 -5.97 10.10 4.01
N SER A 48 -7.18 9.66 4.36
CA SER A 48 -7.38 8.40 5.06
C SER A 48 -6.98 7.22 4.19
N ALA A 49 -7.37 7.19 2.91
CA ALA A 49 -6.92 6.18 1.96
C ALA A 49 -5.39 6.15 1.81
N ALA A 50 -4.75 7.33 1.72
CA ALA A 50 -3.30 7.44 1.66
C ALA A 50 -2.63 6.87 2.92
N GLY A 51 -3.17 7.22 4.09
CA GLY A 51 -2.71 6.75 5.39
C GLY A 51 -2.84 5.24 5.55
N PHE A 52 -3.99 4.66 5.21
CA PHE A 52 -4.20 3.21 5.25
C PHE A 52 -3.29 2.47 4.26
N GLY A 53 -3.10 3.01 3.05
CA GLY A 53 -2.15 2.47 2.08
C GLY A 53 -0.73 2.45 2.63
N ALA A 54 -0.28 3.56 3.23
CA ALA A 54 1.05 3.67 3.83
C ALA A 54 1.20 2.71 5.04
N MET A 55 0.19 2.62 5.91
CA MET A 55 0.18 1.67 7.03
C MET A 55 0.28 0.22 6.56
N GLY A 56 -0.46 -0.16 5.50
CA GLY A 56 -0.37 -1.48 4.91
C GLY A 56 1.01 -1.76 4.33
N PHE A 57 1.61 -0.78 3.66
CA PHE A 57 2.95 -0.88 3.07
C PHE A 57 4.02 -1.11 4.13
N PHE A 58 4.08 -0.23 5.14
CA PHE A 58 5.07 -0.35 6.22
C PHE A 58 4.80 -1.54 7.12
N GLY A 59 3.53 -1.87 7.38
CA GLY A 59 3.16 -3.06 8.14
C GLY A 59 3.64 -4.34 7.47
N TRP A 60 3.46 -4.46 6.16
CA TRP A 60 3.96 -5.60 5.40
C TRP A 60 5.50 -5.63 5.30
N LEU A 61 6.14 -4.47 5.16
CA LEU A 61 7.60 -4.36 5.21
C LEU A 61 8.14 -4.94 6.53
N LEU A 62 7.58 -4.48 7.65
CA LEU A 62 8.00 -4.90 8.99
C LEU A 62 7.73 -6.38 9.22
N PHE A 63 6.60 -6.90 8.73
CA PHE A 63 6.30 -8.32 8.78
C PHE A 63 7.36 -9.17 8.06
N MET A 64 7.80 -8.76 6.87
CA MET A 64 8.86 -9.47 6.18
C MET A 64 10.21 -9.38 6.88
N ILE A 65 10.54 -8.21 7.43
CA ILE A 65 11.78 -8.03 8.21
C ILE A 65 11.76 -8.96 9.42
N ALA A 66 10.62 -9.06 10.12
CA ALA A 66 10.43 -9.97 11.24
C ALA A 66 10.59 -11.44 10.82
N LEU A 67 9.93 -11.87 9.74
CA LEU A 67 10.06 -13.24 9.20
C LEU A 67 11.49 -13.59 8.79
N ARG A 68 12.28 -12.62 8.31
CA ARG A 68 13.69 -12.84 7.96
C ARG A 68 14.60 -12.93 9.19
N SER A 69 14.21 -12.32 10.30
CA SER A 69 15.03 -12.19 11.51
C SER A 69 14.77 -13.29 12.55
N ALA A 70 13.72 -14.10 12.36
CA ALA A 70 13.37 -15.28 13.14
C ALA A 70 13.96 -16.55 12.53
#